data_AF-A0A1Z9F5M0-F1
#
_entry.id   AF-A0A1Z9F5M0-F1
#
_cell.length_a   1.000
_cell.length_b   1.000
_cell.length_c   1.000
_cell.angle_alpha   90.00
_cell.angle_beta   90.00
_cell.angle_gamma   90.00
#
_symmetry.space_group_name_H-M   'P 1'
#
loop_
_entity.id
_entity.type
_entity.pdbx_description
1 polymer ?
#
loop_
_entity_poly.entity_id
_entity_poly.type
_entity_poly.pdbx_seq_one_letter_code
_entity_poly.pdbx_strand_id
1 'polypeptide(L)'
;MYTINEAKRGFYIDFEGTMKHPPSILGVYSYDESRSEENFTQYVIEQALWPMTAYVPEESHGYRPVNTESITETLTNIRQACFSEDRKIFAFGSHEIKEIKKLMAKGNVKDDFDWWKENLINIQPLARKWIQDNDQLEEFEKLWKKYPEDGKFTLVNFKRFFDHHVPVNLAKGKPAKAIGEMRKMLNDKSGDISKLTPTKKRNWTRMLRHNWHDCQSTRLLSIACAKS
;
A
#
# COMPACT_ATOMS: atom_id res chain seq x y z
N MET A 1 -3.63 6.67 -20.14
CA MET A 1 -4.49 5.46 -20.14
C MET A 1 -3.60 4.26 -20.24
N TYR A 2 -4.05 3.13 -19.69
CA TYR A 2 -3.32 1.86 -19.71
C TYR A 2 -4.29 0.72 -20.09
N THR A 3 -3.72 -0.35 -20.62
CA THR A 3 -4.39 -1.59 -21.04
C THR A 3 -4.59 -2.53 -19.86
N ILE A 4 -5.47 -3.53 -20.03
CA ILE A 4 -5.67 -4.58 -19.02
C ILE A 4 -4.35 -5.30 -18.70
N ASN A 5 -3.51 -5.55 -19.71
CA ASN A 5 -2.22 -6.21 -19.51
C ASN A 5 -1.26 -5.35 -18.66
N GLU A 6 -1.15 -4.06 -18.96
CA GLU A 6 -0.35 -3.11 -18.19
C GLU A 6 -0.81 -3.01 -16.72
N ALA A 7 -2.12 -3.10 -16.47
CA ALA A 7 -2.64 -3.22 -15.12
C ALA A 7 -2.22 -4.55 -14.48
N LYS A 8 -2.52 -5.70 -15.09
CA LYS A 8 -2.24 -7.02 -14.51
C LYS A 8 -0.78 -7.20 -14.05
N ARG A 9 0.17 -6.69 -14.82
CA ARG A 9 1.62 -6.77 -14.55
C ARG A 9 2.20 -5.60 -13.74
N GLY A 10 1.39 -4.62 -13.36
CA GLY A 10 1.85 -3.40 -12.70
C GLY A 10 2.46 -3.60 -11.31
N PHE A 11 3.19 -2.58 -10.85
CA PHE A 11 3.56 -2.40 -9.45
C PHE A 11 2.49 -1.57 -8.72
N TYR A 12 2.15 -1.98 -7.51
CA TYR A 12 1.11 -1.36 -6.70
C TYR A 12 1.69 -0.98 -5.35
N ILE A 13 1.69 0.32 -5.06
CA ILE A 13 2.31 0.86 -3.87
C ILE A 13 1.31 1.47 -2.91
N ASP A 14 1.60 1.34 -1.63
CA ASP A 14 0.83 1.94 -0.54
C ASP A 14 1.75 2.26 0.64
N PHE A 15 1.64 3.46 1.19
CA PHE A 15 2.40 3.87 2.37
C PHE A 15 1.54 3.73 3.62
N GLU A 16 2.13 3.13 4.66
CA GLU A 16 1.54 3.06 5.99
C GLU A 16 2.33 3.91 6.97
N GLY A 17 1.62 4.63 7.81
CA GLY A 17 2.25 5.54 8.76
C GLY A 17 1.28 6.07 9.79
N THR A 18 1.76 7.07 10.52
CA THR A 18 0.95 7.80 11.51
C THR A 18 0.73 9.23 11.01
N MET A 19 -0.41 9.85 11.35
CA MET A 19 -0.72 11.22 10.88
C MET A 19 0.36 12.27 11.21
N LYS A 20 1.19 12.04 12.24
CA LYS A 20 2.18 12.99 12.76
C LYS A 20 3.60 12.76 12.23
N HIS A 21 3.88 11.61 11.65
CA HIS A 21 5.25 11.22 11.28
C HIS A 21 5.32 10.86 9.80
N PRO A 22 6.52 10.89 9.18
CA PRO A 22 6.73 10.29 7.86
C PRO A 22 6.21 8.85 7.81
N PRO A 23 5.92 8.31 6.62
CA PRO A 23 5.50 6.92 6.49
C PRO A 23 6.54 6.00 7.12
N SER A 24 6.05 4.97 7.80
CA SER A 24 6.89 3.99 8.48
C SER A 24 7.12 2.76 7.62
N ILE A 25 6.21 2.47 6.67
CA ILE A 25 6.25 1.30 5.80
C ILE A 25 5.83 1.70 4.38
N LEU A 26 6.48 1.10 3.39
CA LEU A 26 6.05 1.10 1.98
C LEU A 26 5.76 -0.34 1.55
N GLY A 27 4.51 -0.64 1.23
CA GLY A 27 4.12 -1.88 0.57
C GLY A 27 4.31 -1.79 -0.93
N VAL A 28 4.84 -2.84 -1.55
CA VAL A 28 5.00 -2.97 -3.00
C VAL A 28 4.50 -4.34 -3.42
N TYR A 29 3.39 -4.37 -4.15
CA TYR A 29 2.81 -5.58 -4.72
C TYR A 29 3.07 -5.63 -6.22
N SER A 30 3.34 -6.82 -6.74
CA SER A 30 3.35 -7.13 -8.17
C SER A 30 2.91 -8.57 -8.40
N TYR A 31 2.51 -8.87 -9.63
CA TYR A 31 2.19 -10.22 -10.04
C TYR A 31 3.11 -10.63 -11.19
N ASP A 32 3.68 -11.83 -11.10
CA ASP A 32 4.43 -12.46 -12.17
C ASP A 32 3.52 -13.48 -12.87
N GLU A 33 3.02 -13.12 -14.05
CA GLU A 33 2.15 -14.00 -14.84
C GLU A 33 2.87 -15.27 -15.30
N SER A 34 4.18 -15.20 -15.59
CA SER A 34 4.95 -16.35 -16.10
C SER A 34 5.06 -17.47 -15.07
N ARG A 35 5.07 -17.10 -13.79
CA ARG A 35 5.13 -18.02 -12.65
C ARG A 35 3.80 -18.19 -11.93
N SER A 36 2.80 -17.38 -12.29
CA SER A 36 1.55 -17.26 -11.55
C SER A 36 1.76 -16.93 -10.07
N GLU A 37 2.79 -16.12 -9.77
CA GLU A 37 3.24 -15.81 -8.41
C GLU A 37 2.93 -14.36 -8.03
N GLU A 38 2.37 -14.18 -6.84
CA GLU A 38 2.26 -12.86 -6.21
C GLU A 38 3.57 -12.52 -5.50
N ASN A 39 4.06 -11.30 -5.71
CA ASN A 39 5.22 -10.77 -5.04
C ASN A 39 4.82 -9.56 -4.21
N PHE A 40 5.02 -9.64 -2.88
CA PHE A 40 4.74 -8.53 -1.98
C PHE A 40 5.88 -8.30 -1.00
N THR A 41 6.46 -7.10 -1.05
CA THR A 41 7.51 -6.66 -0.13
C THR A 41 7.04 -5.45 0.66
N GLN A 42 7.36 -5.43 1.95
CA GLN A 42 7.02 -4.32 2.84
C GLN A 42 8.32 -3.72 3.40
N TYR A 43 8.70 -2.57 2.87
CA TYR A 43 9.90 -1.86 3.27
C TYR A 43 9.63 -1.06 4.54
N VAL A 44 10.25 -1.44 5.65
CA VAL A 44 10.20 -0.74 6.94
C VAL A 44 11.20 0.41 6.92
N ILE A 45 10.67 1.62 6.79
CA ILE A 45 11.41 2.89 6.65
C ILE A 45 11.95 3.35 8.01
N GLU A 46 11.17 3.15 9.06
CA GLU A 46 11.52 3.65 10.39
C GLU A 46 12.46 2.71 11.12
N GLN A 47 13.68 3.18 11.43
CA GLN A 47 14.70 2.40 12.15
C GLN A 47 14.22 1.81 13.47
N ALA A 48 13.40 2.55 14.24
CA ALA A 48 12.83 2.06 15.49
C ALA A 48 11.94 0.81 15.33
N LEU A 49 11.47 0.53 14.10
CA LEU A 49 10.65 -0.64 13.77
C LEU A 49 11.46 -1.76 13.11
N TRP A 50 12.72 -1.55 12.74
CA TRP A 50 13.56 -2.55 12.08
C TRP A 50 13.65 -3.90 12.81
N PRO A 51 13.63 -3.98 14.15
CA PRO A 51 13.60 -5.28 14.83
C PRO A 51 12.44 -6.18 14.40
N MET A 52 11.30 -5.59 13.96
CA MET A 52 10.15 -6.36 13.48
C MET A 52 10.35 -7.02 12.11
N THR A 53 11.44 -6.72 11.40
CA THR A 53 11.78 -7.41 10.14
C THR A 53 12.25 -8.84 10.38
N ALA A 54 12.73 -9.15 11.59
CA ALA A 54 13.05 -10.51 12.03
C ALA A 54 11.81 -11.32 12.45
N TYR A 55 10.63 -10.68 12.56
CA TYR A 55 9.40 -11.36 12.92
C TYR A 55 8.66 -11.82 11.66
N VAL A 56 8.54 -13.14 11.50
CA VAL A 56 7.77 -13.77 10.42
C VAL A 56 6.42 -14.23 10.97
N PRO A 57 5.28 -13.67 10.50
CA PRO A 57 3.97 -14.16 10.89
C PRO A 57 3.69 -15.58 10.37
N GLU A 58 3.08 -16.44 11.20
CA GLU A 58 2.73 -17.84 10.87
C GLU A 58 1.79 -17.98 9.67
N GLU A 59 0.97 -16.96 9.42
CA GLU A 59 0.02 -16.89 8.29
C GLU A 59 0.38 -15.69 7.39
N SER A 60 1.66 -15.58 7.04
CA SER A 60 2.13 -14.45 6.25
C SER A 60 1.77 -14.57 4.76
N HIS A 61 1.32 -15.70 4.20
CA HIS A 61 1.08 -15.80 2.75
C HIS A 61 2.21 -15.16 1.88
N GLY A 62 3.47 -15.17 2.37
CA GLY A 62 4.60 -14.49 1.72
C GLY A 62 4.91 -13.06 2.18
N TYR A 63 4.16 -12.44 3.11
CA TYR A 63 4.46 -11.11 3.67
C TYR A 63 5.81 -11.13 4.41
N ARG A 64 6.81 -10.47 3.84
CA ARG A 64 8.11 -10.32 4.47
C ARG A 64 8.45 -8.84 4.64
N PRO A 65 8.29 -8.28 5.86
CA PRO A 65 8.84 -6.96 6.13
C PRO A 65 10.36 -7.02 6.02
N VAL A 66 10.94 -6.09 5.27
CA VAL A 66 12.38 -5.92 5.12
C VAL A 66 12.75 -4.52 5.58
N ASN A 67 13.91 -4.34 6.18
CA ASN A 67 14.40 -2.99 6.47
C ASN A 67 14.80 -2.32 5.17
N THR A 68 14.60 -1.01 5.09
CA THR A 68 15.22 -0.18 4.06
C THR A 68 16.16 0.82 4.72
N GLU A 69 17.45 0.67 4.47
CA GLU A 69 18.47 1.62 4.95
C GLU A 69 18.33 2.97 4.24
N SER A 70 17.88 2.94 2.97
CA SER A 70 17.67 4.10 2.12
C SER A 70 16.37 3.96 1.35
N ILE A 71 15.32 4.64 1.83
CA ILE A 71 14.03 4.69 1.14
C ILE A 71 14.15 5.34 -0.25
N THR A 72 15.08 6.29 -0.43
CA THR A 72 15.35 6.90 -1.74
C THR A 72 15.95 5.90 -2.72
N GLU A 73 16.87 5.05 -2.28
CA GLU A 73 17.41 3.96 -3.09
C GLU A 73 16.33 2.92 -3.41
N THR A 74 15.49 2.57 -2.43
CA THR A 74 14.35 1.66 -2.65
C THR A 74 13.40 2.21 -3.73
N LEU A 75 13.05 3.50 -3.68
CA LEU A 75 12.23 4.15 -4.71
C LEU A 75 12.95 4.18 -6.07
N THR A 76 14.27 4.39 -6.08
CA THR A 76 15.08 4.34 -7.31
C THR A 76 15.03 2.94 -7.94
N ASN A 77 15.19 1.89 -7.14
CA ASN A 77 15.15 0.50 -7.59
C ASN A 77 13.77 0.12 -8.12
N ILE A 78 12.69 0.56 -7.48
CA ILE A 78 11.32 0.36 -7.98
C ILE A 78 11.14 1.03 -9.34
N ARG A 79 11.61 2.28 -9.50
CA ARG A 79 11.60 2.99 -10.78
C ARG A 79 12.38 2.22 -11.86
N GLN A 80 13.58 1.74 -11.53
CA GLN A 80 14.41 0.96 -12.46
C GLN A 80 13.73 -0.35 -12.87
N ALA A 81 13.07 -1.03 -11.93
CA ALA A 81 12.26 -2.22 -12.23
C ALA A 81 11.09 -1.88 -13.15
N CYS A 82 10.37 -0.78 -12.92
CA CYS A 82 9.31 -0.32 -13.82
C CYS A 82 9.82 -0.11 -15.25
N PHE A 83 11.00 0.51 -15.40
CA PHE A 83 11.60 0.77 -16.70
C PHE A 83 12.09 -0.51 -17.39
N SER A 84 12.88 -1.33 -16.69
CA SER A 84 13.48 -2.54 -17.25
C SER A 84 12.46 -3.63 -17.58
N GLU A 85 11.39 -3.73 -16.81
CA GLU A 85 10.34 -4.72 -17.00
C GLU A 85 9.14 -4.16 -17.78
N ASP A 86 9.19 -2.90 -18.27
CA ASP A 86 8.06 -2.22 -18.91
C ASP A 86 6.74 -2.38 -18.13
N ARG A 87 6.79 -2.06 -16.82
CA ARG A 87 5.65 -2.13 -15.91
C ARG A 87 5.18 -0.74 -15.53
N LYS A 88 3.86 -0.57 -15.45
CA LYS A 88 3.25 0.63 -14.88
C LYS A 88 3.31 0.57 -13.36
N ILE A 89 3.24 1.74 -12.73
CA ILE A 89 3.18 1.87 -11.27
C ILE A 89 1.93 2.63 -10.85
N PHE A 90 1.27 2.10 -9.83
CA PHE A 90 -0.07 2.51 -9.42
C PHE A 90 -0.12 2.77 -7.92
N ALA A 91 -0.91 3.77 -7.54
CA ALA A 91 -1.32 4.04 -6.18
C ALA A 91 -2.83 4.32 -6.16
N PHE A 92 -3.50 4.08 -5.04
CA PHE A 92 -4.91 4.38 -4.95
C PHE A 92 -5.18 5.88 -5.07
N GLY A 93 -4.41 6.72 -4.37
CA GLY A 93 -4.70 8.14 -4.23
C GLY A 93 -3.52 9.05 -4.55
N SER A 94 -3.72 10.35 -4.30
CA SER A 94 -2.67 11.37 -4.39
C SER A 94 -1.80 11.46 -3.13
N HIS A 95 -2.03 10.61 -2.13
CA HIS A 95 -1.25 10.64 -0.89
C HIS A 95 0.16 10.11 -1.16
N GLU A 96 0.29 9.04 -1.93
CA GLU A 96 1.55 8.35 -2.19
C GLU A 96 2.55 9.26 -2.89
N ILE A 97 2.11 10.04 -3.90
CA ILE A 97 2.99 11.01 -4.58
C ILE A 97 3.45 12.14 -3.64
N LYS A 98 2.61 12.55 -2.68
CA LYS A 98 2.99 13.55 -1.67
C LYS A 98 4.03 13.00 -0.71
N GLU A 99 3.90 11.74 -0.30
CA GLU A 99 4.88 11.10 0.57
C GLU A 99 6.22 10.88 -0.15
N ILE A 100 6.20 10.41 -1.41
CA ILE A 100 7.41 10.31 -2.24
C ILE A 100 8.11 11.67 -2.34
N LYS A 101 7.36 12.75 -2.61
CA LYS A 101 7.92 14.10 -2.66
C LYS A 101 8.65 14.48 -1.36
N LYS A 102 8.02 14.22 -0.21
CA LYS A 102 8.59 14.52 1.12
C LYS A 102 9.84 13.70 1.39
N LEU A 103 9.84 12.42 1.02
CA LEU A 103 10.97 11.52 1.24
C LEU A 103 12.16 11.90 0.34
N MET A 104 11.92 12.18 -0.94
CA MET A 104 12.97 12.58 -1.89
C MET A 104 13.57 13.96 -1.57
N ALA A 105 12.75 14.90 -1.08
CA ALA A 105 13.25 16.20 -0.63
C ALA A 105 14.27 16.10 0.52
N LYS A 106 14.21 15.05 1.34
CA LYS A 106 15.17 14.81 2.42
C LYS A 106 16.47 14.17 1.93
N GLY A 107 16.45 13.49 0.79
CA GLY A 107 17.57 12.72 0.26
C GLY A 107 18.44 13.46 -0.77
N ASN A 108 18.15 14.72 -1.11
CA ASN A 108 18.86 15.51 -2.12
C ASN A 108 18.89 14.93 -3.55
N VAL A 109 17.91 14.09 -3.92
CA VAL A 109 17.78 13.52 -5.29
C VAL A 109 16.63 14.23 -6.02
N LYS A 110 16.91 15.43 -6.54
CA LYS A 110 15.86 16.31 -7.11
C LYS A 110 15.30 15.78 -8.44
N ASP A 111 16.13 15.12 -9.24
CA ASP A 111 15.77 14.68 -10.60
C ASP A 111 14.88 13.43 -10.63
N ASP A 112 14.74 12.73 -9.51
CA ASP A 112 13.95 11.49 -9.44
C ASP A 112 12.45 11.72 -9.22
N PHE A 113 12.07 12.85 -8.63
CA PHE A 113 10.67 13.10 -8.30
C PHE A 113 9.80 13.36 -9.53
N ASP A 114 10.35 14.03 -10.56
CA ASP A 114 9.59 14.35 -11.76
C ASP A 114 9.14 13.07 -12.50
N TRP A 115 9.99 12.04 -12.54
CA TRP A 115 9.61 10.73 -13.06
C TRP A 115 8.41 10.15 -12.30
N TRP A 116 8.43 10.17 -10.97
CA TRP A 116 7.31 9.66 -10.15
C TRP A 116 6.03 10.46 -10.39
N LYS A 117 6.14 11.77 -10.50
CA LYS A 117 4.99 12.66 -10.76
C LYS A 117 4.34 12.36 -12.12
N GLU A 118 5.13 12.00 -13.11
CA GLU A 118 4.66 11.69 -14.47
C GLU A 118 4.16 10.26 -14.63
N ASN A 119 4.75 9.30 -13.90
CA ASN A 119 4.54 7.87 -14.12
C ASN A 119 3.67 7.18 -13.05
N LEU A 120 3.51 7.75 -11.85
CA LEU A 120 2.64 7.19 -10.83
C LEU A 120 1.17 7.43 -11.16
N ILE A 121 0.47 6.35 -11.50
CA ILE A 121 -0.93 6.41 -11.88
C ILE A 121 -1.80 6.40 -10.62
N ASN A 122 -2.53 7.50 -10.42
CA ASN A 122 -3.54 7.62 -9.39
C ASN A 122 -4.87 6.99 -9.85
N ILE A 123 -5.29 5.91 -9.19
CA ILE A 123 -6.46 5.12 -9.57
C ILE A 123 -7.78 5.75 -9.16
N GLN A 124 -7.85 6.47 -8.04
CA GLN A 124 -9.09 7.06 -7.51
C GLN A 124 -9.93 7.84 -8.54
N PRO A 125 -9.37 8.79 -9.33
CA PRO A 125 -10.15 9.50 -10.34
C PRO A 125 -10.60 8.59 -11.50
N LEU A 126 -9.79 7.59 -11.88
CA LEU A 126 -10.14 6.63 -12.93
C LEU A 126 -11.26 5.71 -12.48
N ALA A 127 -11.20 5.24 -11.24
CA ALA A 127 -12.23 4.42 -10.62
C ALA A 127 -13.57 5.15 -10.49
N ARG A 128 -13.54 6.44 -10.12
CA ARG A 128 -14.74 7.28 -10.13
C ARG A 128 -15.35 7.35 -11.53
N LYS A 129 -14.51 7.60 -12.54
CA LYS A 129 -14.97 7.68 -13.94
C LYS A 129 -15.52 6.34 -14.43
N TRP A 130 -14.85 5.24 -14.11
CA TRP A 130 -15.30 3.90 -14.48
C TRP A 130 -16.69 3.58 -13.93
N ILE A 131 -16.97 3.89 -12.66
CA ILE A 131 -18.31 3.72 -12.07
C ILE A 131 -19.37 4.51 -12.85
N GLN A 132 -19.04 5.72 -13.27
CA GLN A 132 -19.95 6.58 -14.04
C GLN A 132 -20.17 6.05 -15.44
N ASP A 133 -19.10 5.64 -16.13
CA ASP A 133 -19.15 5.17 -17.52
C ASP A 133 -19.82 3.77 -17.66
N ASN A 134 -20.01 3.03 -16.56
CA ASN A 134 -20.63 1.69 -16.53
C ASN A 134 -21.99 1.67 -15.81
N ASP A 135 -22.62 2.82 -15.61
CA ASP A 135 -23.93 2.97 -14.94
C ASP A 135 -24.01 2.34 -13.53
N GLN A 136 -22.86 2.20 -12.85
CA GLN A 136 -22.75 1.60 -11.51
C GLN A 136 -22.93 2.64 -10.39
N LEU A 137 -23.09 3.92 -10.73
CA LEU A 137 -23.08 5.01 -9.74
C LEU A 137 -24.20 4.88 -8.71
N GLU A 138 -25.41 4.50 -9.12
CA GLU A 138 -26.55 4.37 -8.21
C GLU A 138 -26.32 3.26 -7.17
N GLU A 139 -25.82 2.11 -7.60
CA GLU A 139 -25.50 0.98 -6.72
C GLU A 139 -24.36 1.33 -5.77
N PHE A 140 -23.29 1.93 -6.30
CA PHE A 140 -22.18 2.40 -5.48
C PHE A 140 -22.65 3.42 -4.43
N GLU A 141 -23.56 4.33 -4.79
CA GLU A 141 -24.13 5.29 -3.85
C GLU A 141 -24.97 4.64 -2.76
N LYS A 142 -25.79 3.64 -3.09
CA LYS A 142 -26.57 2.87 -2.10
C LYS A 142 -25.65 2.20 -1.09
N LEU A 143 -24.52 1.65 -1.54
CA LEU A 143 -23.53 1.03 -0.68
C LEU A 143 -22.81 2.06 0.21
N TRP A 144 -22.31 3.15 -0.38
CA TRP A 144 -21.62 4.22 0.36
C TRP A 144 -22.51 4.83 1.44
N LYS A 145 -23.81 5.04 1.16
CA LYS A 145 -24.77 5.64 2.11
C LYS A 145 -24.97 4.80 3.37
N LYS A 146 -24.60 3.51 3.35
CA LYS A 146 -24.58 2.66 4.56
C LYS A 146 -23.40 2.98 5.49
N TYR A 147 -22.35 3.62 4.97
CA TYR A 147 -21.09 3.92 5.67
C TYR A 147 -20.59 5.36 5.37
N PRO A 148 -21.39 6.39 5.69
CA PRO A 148 -21.08 7.78 5.32
C PRO A 148 -19.79 8.33 5.95
N GLU A 149 -19.34 7.77 7.06
CA GLU A 149 -18.12 8.14 7.78
C GLU A 149 -16.83 7.83 7.01
N ASP A 150 -16.89 6.89 6.06
CA ASP A 150 -15.71 6.44 5.33
C ASP A 150 -15.35 7.34 4.14
N GLY A 151 -16.24 8.26 3.76
CA GLY A 151 -16.14 9.08 2.56
C GLY A 151 -16.50 8.31 1.27
N LYS A 152 -17.13 9.00 0.31
CA LYS A 152 -17.75 8.37 -0.88
C LYS A 152 -16.77 7.54 -1.73
N PHE A 153 -15.72 8.16 -2.27
CA PHE A 153 -14.79 7.53 -3.21
C PHE A 153 -13.48 7.08 -2.53
N THR A 154 -13.59 6.30 -1.47
CA THR A 154 -12.43 5.73 -0.76
C THR A 154 -12.19 4.29 -1.15
N LEU A 155 -10.94 3.81 -0.99
CA LEU A 155 -10.58 2.44 -1.33
C LEU A 155 -11.45 1.45 -0.56
N VAL A 156 -11.75 1.73 0.71
CA VAL A 156 -12.67 0.92 1.54
C VAL A 156 -14.04 0.73 0.85
N ASN A 157 -14.63 1.80 0.31
CA ASN A 157 -15.92 1.69 -0.38
C ASN A 157 -15.82 1.00 -1.74
N PHE A 158 -14.72 1.18 -2.47
CA PHE A 158 -14.46 0.38 -3.68
C PHE A 158 -14.30 -1.11 -3.35
N LYS A 159 -13.57 -1.48 -2.29
CA LYS A 159 -13.43 -2.87 -1.86
C LYS A 159 -14.78 -3.53 -1.56
N ARG A 160 -15.65 -2.82 -0.83
CA ARG A 160 -17.02 -3.28 -0.56
C ARG A 160 -17.82 -3.47 -1.86
N PHE A 161 -17.61 -2.59 -2.85
CA PHE A 161 -18.34 -2.63 -4.11
C PHE A 161 -17.91 -3.80 -5.00
N PHE A 162 -16.61 -4.11 -5.07
CA PHE A 162 -16.06 -5.24 -5.83
C PHE A 162 -16.11 -6.58 -5.08
N ASP A 163 -16.86 -6.66 -3.98
CA ASP A 163 -16.94 -7.82 -3.08
C ASP A 163 -15.58 -8.35 -2.57
N HIS A 164 -14.56 -7.49 -2.57
CA HIS A 164 -13.26 -7.81 -2.01
C HIS A 164 -13.34 -7.72 -0.49
N HIS A 165 -13.71 -8.85 0.12
CA HIS A 165 -13.89 -8.99 1.55
C HIS A 165 -12.57 -8.73 2.30
N VAL A 166 -12.42 -7.54 2.88
CA VAL A 166 -11.39 -7.27 3.88
C VAL A 166 -11.95 -7.61 5.25
N PRO A 167 -11.32 -8.54 6.01
CA PRO A 167 -11.75 -8.86 7.36
C PRO A 167 -11.89 -7.63 8.25
N VAL A 168 -12.99 -7.50 9.02
CA VAL A 168 -13.32 -6.33 9.87
C VAL A 168 -12.20 -5.98 10.86
N ASN A 169 -11.42 -6.96 11.29
CA ASN A 169 -10.26 -6.75 12.16
C ASN A 169 -9.12 -5.97 11.50
N LEU A 170 -9.17 -5.74 10.18
CA LEU A 170 -8.25 -4.95 9.36
C LEU A 170 -8.87 -3.62 8.90
N ALA A 171 -9.85 -3.08 9.63
CA ALA A 171 -10.46 -1.79 9.27
C ALA A 171 -9.53 -0.57 9.47
N LYS A 172 -9.89 0.53 8.79
CA LYS A 172 -9.24 1.86 8.80
C LYS A 172 -8.85 2.34 10.20
N GLY A 173 -7.67 2.96 10.32
CA GLY A 173 -7.13 3.55 11.56
C GLY A 173 -6.45 2.58 12.52
N LYS A 174 -6.62 1.27 12.33
CA LYS A 174 -5.88 0.23 13.07
C LYS A 174 -4.38 0.19 12.70
N PRO A 175 -3.96 0.38 11.44
CA PRO A 175 -2.53 0.40 11.06
C PRO A 175 -1.71 1.46 11.80
N ALA A 176 -2.13 2.73 11.76
CA ALA A 176 -1.44 3.83 12.41
C ALA A 176 -1.29 3.62 13.93
N LYS A 177 -2.35 3.11 14.59
CA LYS A 177 -2.29 2.78 16.02
C LYS A 177 -1.31 1.63 16.28
N ALA A 178 -1.34 0.58 15.46
CA ALA A 178 -0.43 -0.55 15.59
C ALA A 178 1.04 -0.12 15.44
N ILE A 179 1.35 0.75 14.46
CA ILE A 179 2.69 1.32 14.25
C ILE A 179 3.14 2.11 15.48
N GLY A 180 2.30 3.03 15.97
CA GLY A 180 2.64 3.86 17.14
C GLY A 180 2.85 3.05 18.42
N GLU A 181 2.00 2.05 18.67
CA GLU A 181 2.13 1.15 19.82
C GLU A 181 3.38 0.26 19.72
N MET A 182 3.70 -0.23 18.52
CA MET A 182 4.87 -1.07 18.29
C MET A 182 6.17 -0.28 18.50
N ARG A 183 6.25 0.93 17.92
CA ARG A 183 7.37 1.86 18.12
C ARG A 183 7.63 2.09 19.59
N LYS A 184 6.58 2.43 20.36
CA LYS A 184 6.70 2.65 21.81
C LYS A 184 7.29 1.42 22.51
N MET A 185 6.76 0.23 22.23
CA MET A 185 7.23 -0.97 22.90
C MET A 185 8.65 -1.37 22.52
N LEU A 186 9.04 -1.23 21.26
CA LEU A 186 10.42 -1.52 20.85
C LEU A 186 11.39 -0.55 21.52
N ASN A 187 11.06 0.74 21.62
CA ASN A 187 11.88 1.70 22.36
C ASN A 187 11.98 1.32 23.84
N ASP A 188 10.86 0.99 24.49
CA ASP A 188 10.81 0.60 25.91
C ASP A 188 11.55 -0.72 26.20
N LYS A 189 11.73 -1.57 25.18
CA LYS A 189 12.35 -2.91 25.29
C LYS A 189 13.69 -3.02 24.56
N SER A 190 14.29 -1.90 24.16
CA SER A 190 15.58 -1.84 23.45
C SER A 190 15.61 -2.72 22.18
N GLY A 191 14.50 -2.77 21.46
CA GLY A 191 14.34 -3.54 20.22
C GLY A 191 14.11 -5.04 20.43
N ASP A 192 14.03 -5.54 21.66
CA ASP A 192 13.90 -6.97 21.93
C ASP A 192 12.49 -7.51 21.60
N ILE A 193 12.37 -8.16 20.44
CA ILE A 193 11.11 -8.74 19.96
C ILE A 193 10.59 -9.89 20.83
N SER A 194 11.45 -10.54 21.61
CA SER A 194 11.04 -11.63 22.52
C SER A 194 10.17 -11.10 23.66
N LYS A 195 10.36 -9.83 24.05
CA LYS A 195 9.60 -9.14 25.10
C LYS A 195 8.28 -8.54 24.62
N LEU A 196 7.96 -8.66 23.33
CA LEU A 196 6.69 -8.19 22.79
C LEU A 196 5.56 -9.16 23.13
N THR A 197 4.43 -8.63 23.57
CA THR A 197 3.26 -9.46 23.88
C THR A 197 2.67 -10.07 22.60
N PRO A 198 2.06 -11.26 22.67
CA PRO A 198 1.40 -11.90 21.53
C PRO A 198 0.38 -10.99 20.84
N THR A 199 -0.37 -10.19 21.62
CA THR A 199 -1.34 -9.21 21.10
C THR A 199 -0.70 -8.19 20.17
N LYS A 200 0.52 -7.72 20.49
CA LYS A 200 1.21 -6.68 19.71
C LYS A 200 1.81 -7.25 18.44
N LYS A 201 2.37 -8.46 18.50
CA LYS A 201 2.78 -9.24 17.33
C LYS A 201 1.60 -9.49 16.38
N ARG A 202 0.42 -9.81 16.92
CA ARG A 202 -0.82 -9.94 16.16
C ARG A 202 -1.28 -8.63 15.52
N ASN A 203 -1.20 -7.52 16.24
CA ASN A 203 -1.55 -6.20 15.68
C ASN A 203 -0.59 -5.78 14.56
N TRP A 204 0.70 -6.06 14.70
CA TRP A 204 1.68 -5.86 13.63
C TRP A 204 1.34 -6.71 12.40
N THR A 205 1.07 -8.00 12.59
CA THR A 205 0.65 -8.91 11.52
C THR A 205 -0.60 -8.39 10.79
N ARG A 206 -1.59 -7.86 11.53
CA ARG A 206 -2.79 -7.26 10.96
C ARG A 206 -2.50 -6.01 10.14
N MET A 207 -1.60 -5.15 10.63
CA MET A 207 -1.15 -3.98 9.87
C MET A 207 -0.46 -4.42 8.57
N LEU A 208 0.42 -5.42 8.61
CA LEU A 208 1.09 -5.92 7.41
C LEU A 208 0.06 -6.44 6.37
N ARG A 209 -0.95 -7.18 6.83
CA ARG A 209 -2.07 -7.64 5.99
C ARG A 209 -2.90 -6.51 5.41
N HIS A 210 -3.15 -5.46 6.20
CA HIS A 210 -3.91 -4.30 5.75
C HIS A 210 -3.27 -3.70 4.49
N ASN A 211 -1.98 -3.41 4.57
CA ASN A 211 -1.17 -2.85 3.49
C ASN A 211 -1.17 -3.75 2.24
N TRP A 212 -1.05 -5.08 2.42
CA TRP A 212 -1.21 -6.03 1.30
C TRP A 212 -2.59 -5.91 0.64
N HIS A 213 -3.66 -5.92 1.44
CA HIS A 213 -5.01 -5.79 0.92
C HIS A 213 -5.22 -4.43 0.22
N ASP A 214 -4.60 -3.35 0.66
CA ASP A 214 -4.67 -2.04 0.00
C ASP A 214 -4.01 -2.07 -1.39
N CYS A 215 -2.78 -2.60 -1.50
CA CYS A 215 -2.12 -2.79 -2.80
C CYS A 215 -2.93 -3.72 -3.72
N GLN A 216 -3.40 -4.87 -3.22
CA GLN A 216 -4.12 -5.83 -4.06
C GLN A 216 -5.50 -5.31 -4.51
N SER A 217 -6.18 -4.56 -3.64
CA SER A 217 -7.45 -3.91 -4.04
C SER A 217 -7.21 -2.84 -5.09
N THR A 218 -6.11 -2.09 -4.98
CA THR A 218 -5.70 -1.13 -6.00
C THR A 218 -5.43 -1.84 -7.33
N ARG A 219 -4.84 -3.03 -7.31
CA ARG A 219 -4.67 -3.86 -8.52
C ARG A 219 -5.98 -4.26 -9.17
N LEU A 220 -6.89 -4.88 -8.41
CA LEU A 220 -8.19 -5.30 -8.92
C LEU A 220 -8.96 -4.10 -9.53
N LEU A 221 -8.94 -2.97 -8.84
CA LEU A 221 -9.57 -1.74 -9.30
C LEU A 221 -8.92 -1.19 -10.57
N SER A 222 -7.58 -1.25 -10.66
CA SER A 222 -6.86 -0.83 -11.86
C SER A 222 -7.23 -1.69 -13.06
N ILE A 223 -7.31 -3.02 -12.88
CA ILE A 223 -7.71 -3.94 -13.94
C ILE A 223 -9.13 -3.60 -14.43
N ALA A 224 -10.07 -3.34 -13.52
CA ALA A 224 -11.43 -2.92 -13.89
C ALA A 224 -11.45 -1.59 -14.66
N CYS A 225 -10.60 -0.63 -14.28
CA CYS A 225 -10.50 0.69 -14.91
C CYS A 225 -9.72 0.70 -16.23
N ALA A 226 -9.01 -0.38 -16.55
CA ALA A 226 -8.18 -0.47 -17.74
C ALA A 226 -9.03 -0.47 -19.01
N LYS A 227 -8.44 -0.02 -20.11
CA LYS A 227 -9.10 -0.15 -21.42
C LYS A 227 -9.09 -1.61 -21.88
N SER A 228 -10.26 -2.07 -22.32
CA SER A 228 -10.44 -3.23 -23.18
C SER A 228 -9.80 -3.03 -24.54
#